data_AF-A0A7W6C8I8-F1
#
_entry.id   AF-A0A7W6C8I8-F1
#
_cell.length_a   1.000
_cell.length_b   1.000
_cell.length_c   1.000
_cell.angle_alpha   90.00
_cell.angle_beta   90.00
_cell.angle_gamma   90.00
#
_symmetry.space_group_name_H-M   'P 1'
#
loop_
_entity.id
_entity.type
_entity.pdbx_description
1 polymer ?
#
loop_
_entity_poly.entity_id
_entity_poly.type
_entity_poly.pdbx_seq_one_letter_code
_entity_poly.pdbx_strand_id
1 'polypeptide(L)'
;MQVPVSNALARLGTLSFTLNDEARPGWLKPDGVTEYNRASYPAFVIKFGAAEWFLAGSTAAKFKLLDVRGLAFVMAGGGVRVGKVTGVAEYKLTSANMPEHDHTYDKPSLGTEMSAGVISQILGGVLTTLKIPQPKVTTAQATGKTGTTSPTAIPITPKSLGVNVFIFAGLPQG
;
A
#
# COMPACT_ATOMS: atom_id res chain seq x y z
N MET A 1 42.55 -9.47 26.93
CA MET A 1 41.60 -8.35 27.00
C MET A 1 40.20 -8.94 26.91
N GLN A 2 39.46 -8.87 28.02
CA GLN A 2 38.18 -9.55 28.18
C GLN A 2 37.11 -8.74 27.44
N VAL A 3 36.56 -9.31 26.36
CA VAL A 3 35.44 -8.70 25.64
C VAL A 3 34.22 -8.72 26.59
N PRO A 4 33.52 -7.61 26.83
CA PRO A 4 32.40 -7.58 27.74
C PRO A 4 31.31 -8.55 27.29
N VAL A 5 30.96 -9.49 28.16
CA VAL A 5 29.80 -10.39 28.01
C VAL A 5 28.51 -9.59 28.19
N SER A 6 28.05 -8.91 27.14
CA SER A 6 26.69 -8.38 27.07
C SER A 6 25.77 -9.17 26.12
N ASN A 7 26.27 -10.25 25.50
CA ASN A 7 25.48 -11.10 24.59
C ASN A 7 24.87 -12.35 25.24
N ALA A 8 24.96 -12.49 26.57
CA ALA A 8 24.49 -13.69 27.29
C ALA A 8 22.96 -13.88 27.32
N LEU A 9 22.15 -12.99 26.73
CA LEU A 9 20.68 -13.04 26.84
C LEU A 9 19.92 -13.10 25.51
N ALA A 10 20.55 -12.83 24.36
CA ALA A 10 19.86 -12.86 23.07
C ALA A 10 20.01 -14.24 22.41
N ARG A 11 18.89 -14.95 22.25
CA ARG A 11 18.85 -16.23 21.54
C ARG A 11 18.93 -15.99 20.03
N LEU A 12 19.46 -16.95 19.27
CA LEU A 12 19.40 -16.89 17.81
C LEU A 12 17.94 -16.72 17.33
N GLY A 13 17.68 -15.67 16.56
CA GLY A 13 16.34 -15.28 16.10
C GLY A 13 15.67 -14.14 16.88
N THR A 14 16.33 -13.57 17.88
CA THR A 14 15.83 -12.37 18.56
C THR A 14 15.81 -11.17 17.60
N LEU A 15 14.67 -10.47 17.54
CA LEU A 15 14.55 -9.16 16.91
C LEU A 15 14.78 -8.06 17.96
N SER A 16 15.42 -6.96 17.55
CA SER A 16 15.61 -5.77 18.36
C SER A 16 15.34 -4.52 17.54
N PHE A 17 14.79 -3.49 18.18
CA PHE A 17 14.51 -2.19 17.60
C PHE A 17 15.47 -1.18 18.19
N THR A 18 16.09 -0.37 17.34
CA THR A 18 17.09 0.63 17.74
C THR A 18 16.79 1.96 17.04
N LEU A 19 17.19 3.07 17.67
CA LEU A 19 17.01 4.41 17.14
C LEU A 19 18.19 4.87 16.26
N ASN A 20 19.24 4.06 16.16
CA ASN A 20 20.42 4.34 15.34
C ASN A 20 20.51 3.35 14.16
N ASP A 21 21.29 3.72 13.14
CA ASP A 21 21.46 2.98 11.88
C ASP A 21 22.64 1.99 11.90
N GLU A 22 23.40 1.96 12.98
CA GLU A 22 24.56 1.10 13.17
C GLU A 22 24.17 -0.36 13.46
N ALA A 23 24.66 -1.29 12.65
CA ALA A 23 24.56 -2.72 12.96
C ALA A 23 25.63 -3.11 13.97
N ARG A 24 25.19 -3.54 15.17
CA ARG A 24 26.10 -4.08 16.18
C ARG A 24 26.73 -5.40 15.70
N PRO A 25 27.97 -5.72 16.10
CA PRO A 25 28.56 -7.03 15.81
C PRO A 25 27.64 -8.19 16.22
N GLY A 26 27.39 -9.12 15.30
CA GLY A 26 26.49 -10.26 15.52
C GLY A 26 25.00 -9.99 15.26
N TRP A 27 24.63 -8.75 14.90
CA TRP A 27 23.27 -8.39 14.47
C TRP A 27 23.20 -8.21 12.96
N LEU A 28 22.12 -8.70 12.37
CA LEU A 28 21.86 -8.64 10.92
C LEU A 28 20.67 -7.73 10.67
N LYS A 29 20.68 -7.00 9.54
CA LYS A 29 19.62 -6.08 9.13
C LYS A 29 18.55 -6.83 8.34
N PRO A 30 17.29 -6.87 8.81
CA PRO A 30 16.17 -7.50 8.09
C PRO A 30 15.53 -6.52 7.09
N ASP A 31 16.24 -6.19 6.01
CA ASP A 31 15.81 -5.19 5.00
C ASP A 31 15.43 -5.79 3.64
N GLY A 32 15.47 -7.13 3.48
CA GLY A 32 15.18 -7.80 2.21
C GLY A 32 16.20 -7.60 1.09
N VAL A 33 17.23 -6.78 1.29
CA VAL A 33 18.18 -6.37 0.24
C VAL A 33 19.59 -6.82 0.56
N THR A 34 20.03 -6.68 1.82
CA THR A 34 21.38 -6.99 2.27
C THR A 34 21.66 -8.49 2.20
N GLU A 35 22.75 -8.86 1.52
CA GLU A 35 23.21 -10.25 1.40
C GLU A 35 24.28 -10.60 2.44
N TYR A 36 24.10 -11.74 3.09
CA TYR A 36 25.03 -12.31 4.05
C TYR A 36 25.60 -13.63 3.56
N ASN A 37 26.87 -13.89 3.89
CA ASN A 37 27.52 -15.15 3.57
C ASN A 37 27.08 -16.24 4.57
N ARG A 38 26.58 -17.37 4.06
CA ARG A 38 26.15 -18.50 4.91
C ARG A 38 27.30 -19.08 5.72
N ALA A 39 28.53 -19.09 5.17
CA ALA A 39 29.72 -19.59 5.85
C ALA A 39 30.09 -18.77 7.11
N SER A 40 29.69 -17.49 7.16
CA SER A 40 29.93 -16.62 8.31
C SER A 40 28.94 -16.86 9.46
N TYR A 41 27.80 -17.50 9.20
CA TYR A 41 26.72 -17.69 10.18
C TYR A 41 26.15 -19.12 10.19
N PRO A 42 26.98 -20.17 10.34
CA PRO A 42 26.56 -21.56 10.15
C PRO A 42 25.45 -21.99 11.12
N ALA A 43 25.56 -21.64 12.40
CA ALA A 43 24.55 -22.00 13.40
C ALA A 43 23.18 -21.33 13.15
N PHE A 44 23.18 -20.10 12.64
CA PHE A 44 21.96 -19.37 12.29
C PHE A 44 21.29 -19.98 11.06
N VAL A 45 22.07 -20.28 10.02
CA VAL A 45 21.57 -20.91 8.79
C VAL A 45 21.05 -22.32 9.04
N ILE A 46 21.69 -23.12 9.90
CA ILE A 46 21.18 -24.44 10.29
C ILE A 46 19.84 -24.30 11.01
N LYS A 47 19.74 -23.39 11.99
CA LYS A 47 18.54 -23.23 12.81
C LYS A 47 17.32 -22.76 12.01
N PHE A 48 17.52 -21.86 11.05
CA PHE A 48 16.44 -21.27 10.25
C PHE A 48 16.40 -21.78 8.81
N GLY A 49 17.17 -22.81 8.47
CA GLY A 49 17.30 -23.30 7.09
C GLY A 49 16.00 -23.80 6.47
N ALA A 50 15.05 -24.28 7.29
CA ALA A 50 13.71 -24.68 6.86
C ALA A 50 12.71 -23.51 6.83
N ALA A 51 13.09 -22.32 7.31
CA ALA A 51 12.25 -21.12 7.34
C ALA A 51 12.53 -20.26 6.11
N GLU A 52 12.10 -20.73 4.93
CA GLU A 52 12.31 -20.04 3.65
C GLU A 52 11.76 -18.59 3.64
N TRP A 53 10.67 -18.35 4.39
CA TRP A 53 10.10 -17.01 4.58
C TRP A 53 11.03 -16.04 5.32
N PHE A 54 11.97 -16.55 6.12
CA PHE A 54 12.88 -15.77 6.95
C PHE A 54 14.28 -15.68 6.35
N LEU A 55 14.77 -16.78 5.77
CA LEU A 55 16.01 -16.87 5.02
C LEU A 55 15.72 -16.92 3.52
N ALA A 56 15.39 -15.77 2.94
CA ALA A 56 15.22 -15.64 1.51
C ALA A 56 16.60 -15.73 0.83
N GLY A 57 16.95 -16.91 0.31
CA GLY A 57 18.23 -17.13 -0.36
C GLY A 57 18.17 -16.80 -1.86
N SER A 58 19.13 -16.02 -2.36
CA SER A 58 19.36 -15.85 -3.81
C SER A 58 20.20 -16.99 -4.40
N THR A 59 21.05 -17.65 -3.60
CA THR A 59 21.96 -18.74 -4.00
C THR A 59 22.35 -19.66 -2.83
N ALA A 60 23.07 -20.76 -3.08
CA ALA A 60 23.58 -21.68 -2.07
C ALA A 60 24.67 -21.10 -1.14
N ALA A 61 25.34 -20.00 -1.52
CA ALA A 61 26.41 -19.39 -0.73
C ALA A 61 25.96 -18.20 0.12
N LYS A 62 24.86 -17.55 -0.27
CA LYS A 62 24.36 -16.32 0.36
C LYS A 62 22.93 -16.45 0.84
N PHE A 63 22.51 -15.56 1.73
CA PHE A 63 21.13 -15.41 2.15
C PHE A 63 20.78 -13.95 2.40
N LYS A 64 19.49 -13.63 2.27
CA LYS A 64 18.89 -12.37 2.70
C LYS A 64 17.90 -12.67 3.83
N LEU A 65 17.63 -11.66 4.63
CA LEU A 65 16.60 -11.74 5.66
C LEU A 65 15.28 -11.18 5.13
N LEU A 66 14.16 -11.58 5.75
CA LEU A 66 12.85 -10.99 5.51
C LEU A 66 12.91 -9.46 5.59
N ASP A 67 12.27 -8.78 4.64
CA ASP A 67 12.05 -7.33 4.72
C ASP A 67 10.97 -7.03 5.75
N VAL A 68 11.34 -6.39 6.86
CA VAL A 68 10.38 -6.00 7.92
C VAL A 68 9.97 -4.54 7.86
N ARG A 69 10.45 -3.77 6.87
CA ARG A 69 10.09 -2.35 6.73
C ARG A 69 8.61 -2.23 6.38
N GLY A 70 7.89 -1.43 7.16
CA GLY A 70 6.44 -1.24 6.99
C GLY A 70 5.57 -2.42 7.45
N LEU A 71 6.14 -3.42 8.14
CA LEU A 71 5.37 -4.48 8.79
C LEU A 71 5.02 -4.06 10.23
N ALA A 72 3.77 -4.29 10.61
CA ALA A 72 3.37 -4.29 12.02
C ALA A 72 3.78 -5.61 12.67
N PHE A 73 4.26 -5.60 13.92
CA PHE A 73 4.54 -6.86 14.63
C PHE A 73 3.33 -7.22 15.48
N VAL A 74 2.79 -8.40 15.24
CA VAL A 74 1.61 -8.92 15.97
C VAL A 74 2.01 -10.14 16.77
N MET A 75 1.37 -10.34 17.92
CA MET A 75 1.64 -11.54 18.72
C MET A 75 1.17 -12.79 17.97
N ALA A 76 2.02 -13.81 17.92
CA ALA A 76 1.61 -15.11 17.43
C ALA A 76 0.57 -15.74 18.38
N GLY A 77 -0.53 -16.26 17.83
CA GLY A 77 -1.70 -16.73 18.57
C GLY A 77 -2.98 -16.62 17.74
N GLY A 78 -4.07 -17.28 18.14
CA GLY A 78 -5.40 -17.11 17.52
C GLY A 78 -5.49 -17.37 16.00
N GLY A 79 -4.60 -18.20 15.44
CA GLY A 79 -4.53 -18.48 14.00
C GLY A 79 -3.38 -17.79 13.24
N VAL A 80 -2.66 -16.87 13.91
CA VAL A 80 -1.40 -16.28 13.41
C VAL A 80 -0.22 -17.09 13.93
N ARG A 81 0.57 -17.69 13.03
CA ARG A 81 1.78 -18.45 13.38
C ARG A 81 2.99 -17.52 13.42
N VAL A 82 4.00 -17.87 14.22
CA VAL A 82 5.30 -17.16 14.22
C VAL A 82 5.87 -17.19 12.80
N GLY A 83 6.30 -16.02 12.31
CA GLY A 83 6.85 -15.90 10.97
C GLY A 83 5.84 -15.86 9.82
N LYS A 84 4.55 -16.04 10.11
CA LYS A 84 3.50 -15.85 9.11
C LYS A 84 3.33 -14.35 8.89
N VAL A 85 3.59 -13.89 7.67
CA VAL A 85 3.15 -12.57 7.22
C VAL A 85 1.65 -12.66 6.94
N THR A 86 0.86 -11.82 7.61
CA THR A 86 -0.60 -11.74 7.44
C THR A 86 -0.99 -10.33 7.00
N GLY A 87 -2.18 -10.14 6.43
CA GLY A 87 -2.67 -8.80 6.07
C GLY A 87 -2.08 -8.23 4.78
N VAL A 88 -1.88 -9.06 3.76
CA VAL A 88 -1.59 -8.52 2.41
C VAL A 88 -2.89 -7.97 1.83
N ALA A 89 -3.14 -6.70 2.10
CA ALA A 89 -4.30 -5.96 1.61
C ALA A 89 -3.93 -5.23 0.31
N GLU A 90 -3.85 -5.95 -0.81
CA GLU A 90 -3.90 -5.30 -2.13
C GLU A 90 -5.37 -5.29 -2.56
N TYR A 91 -6.04 -4.16 -2.34
CA TYR A 91 -7.45 -3.98 -2.71
C TYR A 91 -7.57 -3.08 -3.93
N LYS A 92 -8.13 -3.61 -5.01
CA LYS A 92 -8.56 -2.81 -6.15
C LYS A 92 -9.88 -2.13 -5.79
N LEU A 93 -9.85 -0.82 -5.63
CA LEU A 93 -11.07 -0.01 -5.48
C LEU A 93 -11.92 -0.08 -6.75
N THR A 94 -13.20 -0.38 -6.56
CA THR A 94 -14.20 -0.39 -7.65
C THR A 94 -15.38 0.51 -7.28
N SER A 95 -16.31 0.73 -8.21
CA SER A 95 -17.56 1.45 -7.93
C SER A 95 -18.40 0.79 -6.84
N ALA A 96 -18.24 -0.51 -6.57
CA ALA A 96 -18.92 -1.21 -5.47
C ALA A 96 -18.41 -0.79 -4.07
N ASN A 97 -17.27 -0.12 -3.99
CA ASN A 97 -16.68 0.36 -2.74
C ASN A 97 -16.93 1.86 -2.49
N MET A 98 -17.58 2.55 -3.43
CA MET A 98 -17.89 3.97 -3.32
C MET A 98 -19.39 4.18 -3.11
N PRO A 99 -19.79 5.15 -2.27
CA PRO A 99 -21.16 5.60 -2.21
C PRO A 99 -21.65 6.06 -3.60
N GLU A 100 -22.94 5.85 -3.83
CA GLU A 100 -23.61 6.39 -5.01
C GLU A 100 -23.48 7.93 -5.05
N HIS A 101 -22.97 8.45 -6.16
CA HIS A 101 -22.81 9.88 -6.40
C HIS A 101 -23.07 10.23 -7.86
N ASP A 102 -23.39 11.50 -8.11
CA ASP A 102 -23.47 12.12 -9.43
C ASP A 102 -22.61 13.39 -9.48
N HIS A 103 -22.37 13.87 -10.69
CA HIS A 103 -21.67 15.13 -10.94
C HIS A 103 -22.60 16.04 -11.71
N THR A 104 -22.55 17.34 -11.42
CA THR A 104 -23.18 18.35 -12.24
C THR A 104 -22.15 19.00 -13.16
N TYR A 105 -22.55 19.26 -14.40
CA TYR A 105 -21.73 19.97 -15.36
C TYR A 105 -22.58 20.88 -16.24
N ASP A 106 -21.92 21.90 -16.77
CA ASP A 106 -22.51 22.83 -17.72
C ASP A 106 -22.27 22.32 -19.14
N LYS A 107 -23.35 22.09 -19.88
CA LYS A 107 -23.27 21.57 -21.25
C LYS A 107 -23.43 22.71 -22.26
N PRO A 108 -22.40 23.05 -23.05
CA PRO A 108 -22.58 23.95 -24.17
C PRO A 108 -23.48 23.30 -25.22
N SER A 109 -24.43 24.07 -25.72
CA SER A 109 -25.43 23.67 -26.70
C SER A 109 -25.78 24.85 -27.60
N LEU A 110 -26.49 24.58 -28.69
CA LEU A 110 -27.07 25.62 -29.52
C LEU A 110 -28.52 25.85 -29.04
N GLY A 111 -28.84 27.10 -28.71
CA GLY A 111 -30.17 27.55 -28.39
C GLY A 111 -31.01 27.80 -29.64
N THR A 112 -32.16 28.43 -29.45
CA THR A 112 -33.07 28.79 -30.54
C THR A 112 -32.39 29.68 -31.58
N GLU A 113 -32.64 29.41 -32.86
CA GLU A 113 -32.14 30.24 -33.95
C GLU A 113 -32.72 31.65 -33.86
N MET A 114 -31.85 32.66 -33.96
CA MET A 114 -32.28 34.04 -34.15
C MET A 114 -32.09 34.45 -35.61
N SER A 115 -33.05 35.22 -36.12
CA SER A 115 -32.97 35.87 -37.42
C SER A 115 -32.20 37.18 -37.29
N ALA A 116 -31.04 37.27 -37.94
CA ALA A 116 -30.31 38.51 -38.12
C ALA A 116 -30.72 39.13 -39.47
N GLY A 117 -31.10 40.41 -39.44
CA GLY A 117 -31.37 41.18 -40.66
C GLY A 117 -30.07 41.41 -41.42
N VAL A 118 -30.00 40.92 -42.65
CA VAL A 118 -28.86 41.18 -43.53
C VAL A 118 -29.09 42.51 -44.23
N ILE A 119 -28.10 43.40 -44.19
CA ILE A 119 -28.17 44.67 -44.93
C ILE A 119 -28.21 44.32 -46.42
N SER A 120 -29.38 44.52 -47.03
CA SER A 120 -29.73 44.15 -48.42
C SER A 120 -28.68 44.61 -49.46
N GLN A 121 -27.93 45.67 -49.17
CA GLN A 121 -26.90 46.24 -50.03
C GLN A 121 -25.64 45.38 -50.19
N ILE A 122 -25.37 44.44 -49.27
CA ILE A 122 -24.10 43.68 -49.26
C ILE A 122 -24.19 42.42 -50.14
N LEU A 123 -25.40 41.88 -50.38
CA LEU A 123 -25.60 40.59 -51.04
C LEU A 123 -26.70 40.60 -52.12
N GLY A 124 -26.85 41.73 -52.83
CA GLY A 124 -27.69 41.85 -54.02
C GLY A 124 -29.17 41.49 -53.82
N GLY A 125 -29.70 41.63 -52.60
CA GLY A 125 -31.09 41.31 -52.27
C GLY A 125 -31.45 39.81 -52.24
N VAL A 126 -30.48 38.89 -52.35
CA VAL A 126 -30.76 37.45 -52.43
C VAL A 126 -30.88 36.78 -51.06
N LEU A 127 -30.19 37.30 -50.03
CA LEU A 127 -30.35 36.86 -48.64
C LEU A 127 -30.97 37.98 -47.79
N THR A 128 -32.25 37.82 -47.46
CA THR A 128 -33.00 38.77 -46.62
C THR A 128 -32.93 38.43 -45.12
N THR A 129 -32.66 37.16 -44.79
CA THR A 129 -32.59 36.67 -43.40
C THR A 129 -31.49 35.63 -43.23
N LEU A 130 -30.58 35.87 -42.29
CA LEU A 130 -29.60 34.86 -41.85
C LEU A 130 -30.04 34.29 -40.51
N LYS A 131 -30.23 32.98 -40.42
CA LYS A 131 -30.52 32.29 -39.16
C LYS A 131 -29.21 31.87 -38.50
N ILE A 132 -28.97 32.36 -37.28
CA ILE A 132 -27.78 32.02 -36.51
C ILE A 132 -28.24 31.35 -35.20
N PRO A 133 -27.85 30.09 -34.95
CA PRO A 133 -28.12 29.46 -33.67
C PRO A 133 -27.28 30.13 -32.58
N GLN A 134 -27.92 30.58 -31.49
CA GLN A 134 -27.20 31.23 -30.40
C GLN A 134 -26.47 30.21 -29.52
N PRO A 135 -25.24 30.50 -29.05
CA PRO A 135 -24.62 29.69 -28.03
C PRO A 135 -25.45 29.73 -26.74
N LYS A 136 -25.81 28.56 -26.22
CA LYS A 136 -26.55 28.38 -24.97
C LYS A 136 -25.81 27.40 -24.08
N VAL A 137 -25.53 27.79 -22.85
CA VAL A 137 -25.06 26.86 -21.83
C VAL A 137 -26.26 26.35 -21.06
N THR A 138 -26.50 25.03 -21.11
CA THR A 138 -27.47 24.39 -20.22
C THR A 138 -26.74 24.07 -18.93
N THR A 139 -27.09 24.76 -17.86
CA THR A 139 -26.42 24.62 -16.56
C THR A 139 -26.97 23.46 -15.75
N ALA A 140 -26.16 22.93 -14.83
CA ALA A 140 -26.56 21.91 -13.85
C ALA A 140 -27.15 20.62 -14.46
N GLN A 141 -26.62 20.16 -15.61
CA GLN A 141 -26.92 18.80 -16.05
C GLN A 141 -26.23 17.81 -15.11
N ALA A 142 -26.99 16.86 -14.57
CA ALA A 142 -26.44 15.78 -13.77
C ALA A 142 -25.99 14.62 -14.66
N THR A 143 -24.84 14.03 -14.35
CA THR A 143 -24.47 12.71 -14.85
C THR A 143 -25.41 11.66 -14.25
N GLY A 144 -25.49 10.48 -14.86
CA GLY A 144 -26.10 9.34 -14.20
C GLY A 144 -25.37 9.02 -12.89
N LYS A 145 -26.12 8.56 -11.88
CA LYS A 145 -25.53 8.14 -10.61
C LYS A 145 -24.62 6.93 -10.82
N THR A 146 -23.46 6.94 -10.18
CA THR A 146 -22.47 5.87 -10.21
C THR A 146 -22.05 5.50 -8.79
N GLY A 147 -21.78 4.23 -8.55
CA GLY A 147 -21.50 3.71 -7.20
C GLY A 147 -22.61 2.76 -6.76
N THR A 148 -22.73 2.55 -5.44
CA THR A 148 -23.78 1.69 -4.87
C THR A 148 -24.39 2.36 -3.64
N THR A 149 -25.68 2.10 -3.41
CA THR A 149 -26.40 2.51 -2.19
C THR A 149 -25.94 1.74 -0.95
N SER A 150 -25.27 0.60 -1.15
CA SER A 150 -24.71 -0.26 -0.11
C SER A 150 -23.22 -0.52 -0.39
N PRO A 151 -22.33 0.45 -0.13
CA PRO A 151 -20.90 0.29 -0.38
C PRO A 151 -20.30 -0.81 0.50
N THR A 152 -19.54 -1.71 -0.14
CA THR A 152 -18.83 -2.76 0.60
C THR A 152 -17.56 -2.19 1.19
N ALA A 153 -17.45 -2.22 2.51
CA ALA A 153 -16.26 -1.77 3.23
C ALA A 153 -15.05 -2.62 2.83
N ILE A 154 -13.90 -1.96 2.66
CA ILE A 154 -12.64 -2.64 2.42
C ILE A 154 -12.05 -3.02 3.79
N PRO A 155 -11.86 -4.33 4.07
CA PRO A 155 -11.24 -4.74 5.32
C PRO A 155 -9.75 -4.42 5.30
N ILE A 156 -9.37 -3.31 5.92
CA ILE A 156 -7.96 -2.93 6.07
C ILE A 156 -7.33 -3.88 7.09
N THR A 157 -6.61 -4.89 6.60
CA THR A 157 -5.73 -5.71 7.45
C THR A 157 -4.30 -5.26 7.20
N PRO A 158 -3.63 -4.58 8.15
CA PRO A 158 -2.26 -4.14 7.95
C PRO A 158 -1.32 -5.33 7.81
N LYS A 159 -0.31 -5.21 6.93
CA LYS A 159 0.74 -6.23 6.79
C LYS A 159 1.43 -6.42 8.14
N SER A 160 1.38 -7.64 8.65
CA SER A 160 1.83 -7.95 10.00
C SER A 160 2.69 -9.20 10.05
N LEU A 161 3.73 -9.21 10.90
CA LEU A 161 4.57 -10.38 11.18
C LEU A 161 4.28 -10.93 12.57
N GLY A 162 3.93 -12.22 12.66
CA GLY A 162 3.78 -12.92 13.93
C GLY A 162 5.10 -13.09 14.68
N VAL A 163 5.22 -12.53 15.89
CA VAL A 163 6.39 -12.68 16.78
C VAL A 163 6.03 -13.29 18.13
N ASN A 164 6.99 -13.97 18.75
CA ASN A 164 6.88 -14.41 20.14
C ASN A 164 7.25 -13.26 21.07
N VAL A 165 6.37 -12.92 22.00
CA VAL A 165 6.64 -11.97 23.09
C VAL A 165 6.93 -12.77 24.35
N PHE A 166 8.12 -12.57 24.92
CA PHE A 166 8.51 -13.19 26.20
C PHE A 166 8.55 -12.10 27.27
N ILE A 167 7.92 -12.35 28.42
CA ILE A 167 8.02 -11.49 29.61
C ILE A 167 8.95 -12.19 30.59
N PHE A 168 10.03 -11.52 31.00
CA PHE A 168 10.92 -12.03 32.03
C PHE A 168 10.25 -11.88 33.40
N ALA A 169 9.88 -12.99 34.02
CA ALA A 169 9.19 -13.03 35.31
C ALA A 169 10.14 -13.19 36.51
N GLY A 170 11.46 -13.09 36.30
CA GLY A 170 12.49 -13.44 37.29
C GLY A 170 13.06 -14.85 37.07
N LEU A 171 14.21 -15.13 37.70
CA LEU A 171 14.73 -16.50 37.75
C LEU A 171 13.83 -17.33 38.68
N PRO A 172 13.41 -18.55 38.28
CA PRO A 172 12.65 -19.41 39.17
C PRO A 172 13.46 -19.66 40.45
N GLN A 173 12.90 -19.27 41.60
CA GLN A 173 13.46 -19.64 42.90
C GLN A 173 13.08 -21.10 43.15
N GLY A 174 14.09 -21.96 43.26
CA GLY A 174 13.94 -23.33 43.73
C GLY A 174 13.89 -23.39 45.24
#